data_AF-A0A174H8T9-F1
#
_entry.id   AF-A0A174H8T9-F1
#
_cell.length_a   1.000
_cell.length_b   1.000
_cell.length_c   1.000
_cell.angle_alpha   90.00
_cell.angle_beta   90.00
_cell.angle_gamma   90.00
#
_symmetry.space_group_name_H-M   'P 1'
#
loop_
_entity.id
_entity.type
_entity.pdbx_description
1 polymer ?
#
loop_
_entity_poly.entity_id
_entity_poly.type
_entity_poly.pdbx_seq_one_letter_code
_entity_poly.pdbx_strand_id
1 'polypeptide(L)'
;MFCLNDTMRYFLCPSRTDMRKGISSLCGVVHERMGCSVKNGDVFIFIGSSRKQMKLLHAEDGGLVMYVKRLEAGRFKIPLYDKETKSYPMEWRDLVVMVEGIQESPENRLRRLRAERKEYIV
;
A
#
# COMPACT_ATOMS: atom_id res chain seq x y z
N MET A 1 -0.25 -16.43 -9.94
CA MET A 1 0.96 -15.57 -9.86
C MET A 1 0.49 -14.16 -9.56
N PHE A 2 0.96 -13.60 -8.44
CA PHE A 2 0.42 -12.43 -7.73
C PHE A 2 -0.98 -12.65 -7.13
N CYS A 3 -1.03 -13.25 -5.94
CA CYS A 3 -2.26 -13.65 -5.25
C CYS A 3 -2.92 -12.47 -4.51
N LEU A 4 -3.30 -11.41 -5.23
CA LEU A 4 -4.16 -10.35 -4.70
C LEU A 4 -5.45 -10.32 -5.52
N ASN A 5 -6.60 -10.40 -4.85
CA ASN A 5 -7.91 -10.40 -5.51
C ASN A 5 -9.00 -9.81 -4.60
N ASP A 6 -10.21 -9.73 -5.13
CA ASP A 6 -11.39 -9.16 -4.45
C ASP A 6 -12.02 -10.03 -3.37
N THR A 7 -11.61 -11.31 -3.26
CA THR A 7 -12.04 -12.19 -2.17
C THR A 7 -11.22 -12.01 -0.89
N MET A 8 -10.10 -11.30 -0.97
CA MET A 8 -9.23 -11.02 0.18
C MET A 8 -9.71 -9.80 0.96
N ARG A 9 -9.37 -9.77 2.25
CA ARG A 9 -9.63 -8.61 3.12
C ARG A 9 -8.37 -7.76 3.22
N TYR A 10 -8.54 -6.45 3.12
CA TYR A 10 -7.46 -5.49 3.10
C TYR A 10 -7.53 -4.56 4.31
N PHE A 11 -6.39 -4.37 4.98
CA PHE A 11 -6.31 -3.56 6.20
C PHE A 11 -5.19 -2.53 6.10
N LEU A 12 -5.55 -1.25 6.19
CA LEU A 12 -4.58 -0.16 6.17
C LEU A 12 -4.07 0.08 7.58
N CYS A 13 -2.76 0.00 7.76
CA CYS A 13 -2.12 0.33 9.03
C CYS A 13 -2.41 1.81 9.40
N PRO A 14 -3.01 2.09 10.55
CA PRO A 14 -3.53 3.43 10.88
C PRO A 14 -2.45 4.46 11.21
N SER A 15 -1.22 4.02 11.49
CA SER A 15 -0.10 4.89 11.87
C SER A 15 0.97 4.93 10.81
N ARG A 16 1.76 6.02 10.80
CA ARG A 16 2.98 6.14 9.97
C ARG A 16 3.87 4.91 10.18
N THR A 17 4.25 4.28 9.08
CA THR A 17 5.14 3.13 9.08
C THR A 17 6.53 3.53 8.59
N ASP A 18 7.57 3.09 9.31
CA ASP A 18 8.93 3.16 8.80
C ASP A 18 9.09 2.15 7.65
N MET A 19 9.18 2.66 6.42
CA MET A 19 9.21 1.83 5.23
C MET A 19 10.54 1.10 5.02
N ARG A 20 11.54 1.29 5.89
CA ARG A 20 12.76 0.47 5.92
C ARG A 20 12.52 -0.93 6.49
N LYS A 21 11.42 -1.14 7.21
CA LYS A 21 11.05 -2.45 7.79
C LYS A 21 10.81 -3.51 6.71
N GLY A 22 11.42 -4.68 6.88
CA GLY A 22 11.17 -5.87 6.06
C GLY A 22 9.99 -6.70 6.57
N ILE A 23 9.80 -7.90 5.99
CA ILE A 23 8.66 -8.80 6.29
C ILE A 23 8.51 -9.04 7.79
N SER A 24 9.54 -9.56 8.47
CA SER A 24 9.46 -9.93 9.89
C SER A 24 9.11 -8.74 10.78
N SER A 25 9.73 -7.58 10.53
CA SER A 25 9.45 -6.37 11.29
C SER A 25 8.03 -5.83 11.05
N LEU A 26 7.51 -5.97 9.83
CA LEU A 26 6.13 -5.57 9.52
C LEU A 26 5.11 -6.56 10.11
N CYS A 27 5.40 -7.86 10.17
CA CYS A 27 4.57 -8.80 10.93
C CYS A 27 4.46 -8.38 12.40
N GLY A 28 5.57 -7.93 13.02
CA GLY A 28 5.54 -7.37 14.37
C GLY A 28 4.63 -6.15 14.49
N VAL A 29 4.67 -5.24 13.51
CA VAL A 29 3.76 -4.09 13.46
C VAL A 29 2.29 -4.50 13.37
N VAL A 30 1.95 -5.50 12.54
CA VAL A 30 0.58 -6.02 12.42
C VAL A 30 0.11 -6.57 13.77
N HIS A 31 0.95 -7.40 14.41
CA HIS A 31 0.62 -7.98 15.71
C HIS A 31 0.43 -6.91 16.79
N GLU A 32 1.42 -6.04 16.97
CA GLU A 32 1.44 -5.06 18.07
C GLU A 32 0.42 -3.93 17.91
N ARG A 33 0.19 -3.45 16.68
CA ARG A 33 -0.63 -2.25 16.44
C ARG A 33 -2.03 -2.54 15.95
N MET A 34 -2.25 -3.70 15.34
CA MET A 34 -3.54 -4.06 14.74
C MET A 34 -4.18 -5.25 15.47
N GLY A 35 -3.44 -5.94 16.34
CA GLY A 35 -3.95 -7.14 17.03
C GLY A 35 -4.28 -8.28 16.06
N CYS A 36 -3.70 -8.26 14.86
CA CYS A 36 -3.97 -9.24 13.81
C CYS A 36 -2.76 -10.16 13.59
N SER A 37 -2.96 -11.22 12.80
CA SER A 37 -1.91 -12.11 12.33
C SER A 37 -1.89 -12.14 10.81
N VAL A 38 -0.70 -11.95 10.21
CA VAL A 38 -0.50 -12.03 8.76
C VAL A 38 -0.81 -13.44 8.22
N LYS A 39 -0.71 -14.46 9.07
CA LYS A 39 -0.98 -15.86 8.69
C LYS A 39 -2.45 -16.15 8.35
N ASN A 40 -3.36 -15.22 8.66
CA ASN A 40 -4.79 -15.39 8.40
C ASN A 40 -5.16 -15.20 6.92
N GLY A 41 -4.19 -14.90 6.05
CA GLY A 41 -4.42 -14.66 4.62
C GLY A 41 -4.89 -13.23 4.29
N ASP A 42 -5.10 -12.40 5.31
CA ASP A 42 -5.43 -10.99 5.15
C ASP A 42 -4.24 -10.18 4.59
N VAL A 43 -4.56 -9.12 3.85
CA VAL A 43 -3.57 -8.23 3.24
C VAL A 43 -3.41 -6.96 4.06
N PHE A 44 -2.20 -6.71 4.55
CA PHE A 44 -1.88 -5.54 5.36
C PHE A 44 -1.14 -4.50 4.53
N ILE A 45 -1.70 -3.28 4.49
CA ILE A 45 -1.19 -2.16 3.70
C ILE A 45 -0.47 -1.18 4.61
N PHE A 46 0.74 -0.80 4.20
CA PHE A 46 1.56 0.20 4.86
C PHE A 46 1.90 1.32 3.89
N ILE A 47 1.77 2.57 4.34
CA ILE A 47 2.08 3.74 3.54
C ILE A 47 3.10 4.60 4.29
N GLY A 48 4.18 4.97 3.59
CA GLY A 48 5.19 5.85 4.15
C GLY A 48 4.65 7.26 4.40
N SER A 49 5.29 8.01 5.30
CA SER A 49 4.89 9.38 5.64
C SER A 49 4.83 10.34 4.44
N SER A 50 5.70 10.14 3.43
CA SER A 50 5.69 10.90 2.18
C SER A 50 4.54 10.53 1.24
N ARG A 51 3.86 9.41 1.51
CA ARG A 51 2.86 8.76 0.65
C ARG A 51 3.37 8.42 -0.74
N LYS A 52 4.69 8.28 -0.90
CA LYS A 52 5.31 7.85 -2.18
C LYS A 52 5.64 6.37 -2.23
N GLN A 53 5.55 5.66 -1.11
CA GLN A 53 5.84 4.24 -1.04
C GLN A 53 4.71 3.53 -0.30
N MET A 54 4.28 2.41 -0.88
CA MET A 54 3.30 1.50 -0.34
C MET A 54 3.91 0.11 -0.25
N LYS A 55 3.57 -0.63 0.82
CA LYS A 55 3.84 -2.05 0.96
C LYS A 55 2.54 -2.80 1.21
N LEU A 56 2.36 -3.93 0.57
CA LEU A 56 1.30 -4.89 0.88
C LEU A 56 1.95 -6.17 1.37
N LEU A 57 1.52 -6.68 2.52
CA LEU A 57 2.05 -7.88 3.15
C LEU A 57 0.91 -8.87 3.39
N HIS A 58 1.07 -10.10 2.94
CA HIS A 58 0.13 -11.19 3.21
C HIS A 58 0.83 -12.55 3.26
N ALA A 59 0.13 -13.55 3.77
CA ALA A 59 0.53 -14.93 3.63
C ALA A 59 -0.14 -15.55 2.39
N GLU A 60 0.58 -16.41 1.69
CA GLU A 60 0.08 -17.33 0.67
C GLU A 60 0.64 -18.73 0.89
N ASP A 61 0.17 -19.70 0.13
CA ASP A 61 0.71 -21.06 0.19
C ASP A 61 2.21 -21.04 -0.12
N GLY A 62 3.01 -21.51 0.83
CA GLY A 62 4.47 -21.55 0.71
C GLY A 62 5.21 -20.36 1.34
N GLY A 63 4.54 -19.31 1.82
CA GLY A 63 5.22 -18.29 2.61
C GLY A 63 4.55 -16.93 2.74
N LEU A 64 5.36 -15.95 3.16
CA LEU A 64 4.96 -14.56 3.26
C LEU A 64 5.40 -13.81 2.00
N VAL A 65 4.50 -13.03 1.44
CA VAL A 65 4.75 -12.21 0.25
C VAL A 65 4.56 -10.75 0.57
N MET A 66 5.46 -9.92 0.04
CA MET A 66 5.40 -8.48 0.16
C MET A 66 5.56 -7.78 -1.18
N TYR A 67 4.55 -7.02 -1.57
CA TYR A 67 4.60 -6.13 -2.72
C TYR A 67 5.09 -4.75 -2.27
N VAL A 68 5.91 -4.10 -3.10
CA VAL A 68 6.38 -2.75 -2.85
C VAL A 68 6.13 -1.91 -4.09
N LYS A 69 5.32 -0.85 -3.95
CA LYS A 69 5.14 0.16 -5.00
C LYS A 69 5.74 1.48 -4.55
N ARG A 70 6.66 2.02 -5.35
CA ARG A 70 7.22 3.36 -5.16
C ARG A 70 6.80 4.23 -6.34
N LEU A 71 6.33 5.43 -6.04
CA LEU A 71 5.97 6.42 -7.03
C LEU A 71 7.17 7.33 -7.32
N GLU A 72 7.53 7.47 -8.59
CA GLU A 72 8.53 8.44 -9.05
C GLU A 72 8.02 9.89 -8.89
N ALA A 73 6.71 10.09 -9.06
CA ALA A 73 6.04 11.39 -8.92
C ALA A 73 4.69 11.27 -8.21
N GLY A 74 4.22 12.39 -7.64
CA GLY A 74 2.95 12.46 -6.92
C GLY A 74 2.93 11.73 -5.57
N ARG A 75 1.73 11.43 -5.07
CA ARG A 75 1.47 10.78 -3.78
C ARG A 75 0.24 9.88 -3.86
N PHE A 76 0.27 8.75 -3.18
CA PHE A 76 -0.89 7.90 -2.95
C PHE A 76 -1.99 8.68 -2.24
N LYS A 77 -3.22 8.61 -2.77
CA LYS A 77 -4.42 9.04 -2.06
C LYS A 77 -4.74 7.97 -1.00
N ILE A 78 -5.08 8.40 0.21
CA ILE A 78 -5.45 7.48 1.30
C ILE A 78 -6.96 7.63 1.50
N PRO A 79 -7.72 6.53 1.70
CA PRO A 79 -9.13 6.59 2.06
C PRO A 79 -9.32 7.38 3.35
N LEU A 80 -10.54 7.92 3.54
CA LEU A 80 -10.86 8.62 4.77
C LEU A 80 -11.01 7.59 5.90
N TYR A 81 -10.44 7.91 7.07
CA TYR A 81 -10.56 7.06 8.25
C TYR A 81 -12.00 7.08 8.74
N ASP A 82 -12.59 5.90 8.90
CA ASP A 82 -13.89 5.77 9.52
C ASP A 82 -13.70 5.70 11.05
N LYS A 83 -14.22 6.73 11.72
CA LYS A 83 -14.13 6.87 13.18
C LYS A 83 -15.08 5.92 13.92
N GLU A 84 -16.17 5.49 13.30
CA GLU A 84 -17.16 4.60 13.92
C GLU A 84 -16.63 3.18 13.99
N THR A 85 -16.13 2.66 12.87
CA THR A 85 -15.51 1.32 12.82
C THR A 85 -14.05 1.31 13.27
N LYS A 86 -13.49 2.49 13.59
CA LYS A 86 -12.06 2.70 13.90
C LYS A 86 -11.12 2.10 12.86
N SER A 87 -11.57 2.00 11.62
CA SER A 87 -10.84 1.33 10.54
C SER A 87 -10.87 2.15 9.26
N TYR A 88 -10.07 1.75 8.28
CA TYR A 88 -10.28 2.20 6.92
C TYR A 88 -11.05 1.06 6.24
N PRO A 89 -12.37 1.16 6.02
CA PRO A 89 -13.06 0.19 5.20
C PRO A 89 -12.35 0.20 3.84
N MET A 90 -11.71 -0.92 3.50
CA MET A 90 -10.97 -1.07 2.26
C MET A 90 -11.47 -2.30 1.53
N GLU A 91 -12.15 -2.05 0.43
CA GLU A 91 -12.41 -3.06 -0.57
C GLU A 91 -11.22 -3.12 -1.56
N TRP A 92 -11.21 -4.17 -2.36
CA TRP A 92 -10.28 -4.29 -3.49
C TRP A 92 -10.27 -3.05 -4.39
N ARG A 93 -11.44 -2.45 -4.63
CA ARG A 93 -11.57 -1.25 -5.44
C ARG A 93 -10.85 -0.05 -4.83
N ASP A 94 -10.88 0.08 -3.51
CA ASP A 94 -10.14 1.14 -2.82
C ASP A 94 -8.65 0.96 -3.01
N LEU A 95 -8.14 -0.27 -2.89
CA LEU A 95 -6.75 -0.57 -3.19
C LEU A 95 -6.39 -0.23 -4.64
N VAL A 96 -7.21 -0.62 -5.62
CA VAL A 96 -6.98 -0.28 -7.04
C VAL A 96 -6.93 1.23 -7.23
N VAL A 97 -7.90 1.96 -6.67
CA VAL A 97 -7.93 3.43 -6.72
C VAL A 97 -6.74 4.04 -6.00
N MET A 98 -6.23 3.46 -4.92
CA MET A 98 -5.01 3.95 -4.27
C MET A 98 -3.79 3.73 -5.15
N VAL A 99 -3.69 2.56 -5.79
CA VAL A 99 -2.58 2.18 -6.65
C VAL A 99 -2.56 2.99 -7.96
N GLU A 100 -3.72 3.33 -8.50
CA GLU A 100 -3.91 4.14 -9.73
C GLU A 100 -4.00 5.64 -9.45
N GLY A 101 -4.63 6.01 -8.34
CA GLY A 101 -4.98 7.37 -7.94
C GLY A 101 -3.81 8.11 -7.32
N ILE A 102 -2.94 8.60 -8.19
CA ILE A 102 -1.89 9.54 -7.80
C ILE A 102 -2.53 10.94 -7.71
N GLN A 103 -2.58 11.53 -6.51
CA GLN A 103 -2.87 12.96 -6.38
C GLN A 103 -1.67 13.74 -6.90
N GLU A 104 -1.85 14.42 -8.04
CA GLU A 104 -0.83 15.24 -8.68
C GLU A 104 -1.35 16.66 -8.94
N SER A 105 -0.55 17.66 -8.55
CA SER A 105 -0.70 18.98 -9.14
C SER A 105 -0.31 18.93 -10.63
N PRO A 106 -0.77 19.88 -11.47
CA PRO A 106 -0.40 19.93 -12.89
C PRO A 106 1.12 19.85 -13.14
N GLU A 107 1.90 20.47 -12.26
CA GLU A 107 3.37 20.44 -12.28
C GLU A 107 3.95 19.03 -12.02
N ASN A 108 3.37 18.31 -11.05
CA ASN A 108 3.78 16.94 -10.73
C ASN A 108 3.39 15.97 -11.85
N ARG A 109 2.23 16.17 -12.48
CA ARG A 109 1.80 15.41 -13.67
C ARG A 109 2.74 15.63 -14.84
N LEU A 110 3.12 16.88 -15.11
CA LEU A 110 4.10 17.20 -16.14
C LEU A 110 5.46 16.55 -15.86
N ARG A 111 5.90 16.55 -14.60
CA ARG A 111 7.15 15.88 -14.19
C ARG A 111 7.09 14.37 -14.39
N ARG A 112 5.97 13.71 -14.08
CA ARG A 112 5.76 12.27 -14.33
C ARG A 112 5.84 11.94 -15.82
N LEU A 113 5.05 12.65 -16.65
CA LEU A 113 5.04 12.46 -18.10
C LEU A 113 6.42 12.69 -18.74
N ARG A 114 7.21 13.61 -18.19
CA ARG A 114 8.61 13.84 -18.61
C ARG A 114 9.55 12.71 -18.18
N ALA A 115 9.35 12.11 -17.01
CA ALA A 115 10.12 10.97 -16.55
C ALA A 115 9.80 9.72 -17.39
N GLU A 116 8.52 9.44 -17.62
CA GLU A 116 8.06 8.35 -18.50
C GLU A 116 8.66 8.51 -19.92
N ARG A 117 8.63 9.72 -20.50
CA ARG A 117 9.25 9.99 -21.82
C ARG A 117 10.77 9.77 -21.88
N LYS A 118 11.50 9.85 -20.76
CA LYS A 118 12.95 9.60 -20.75
C LYS A 118 13.29 8.11 -20.72
N GLU A 119 12.39 7.26 -20.23
CA GLU A 119 12.62 5.81 -20.17
C GLU A 119 12.30 5.10 -21.50
N TYR A 120 11.48 5.69 -22.38
CA TYR A 120 11.15 5.15 -23.70
C TYR A 120 12.02 5.65 -24.86
N ILE A 121 13.10 6.38 -24.56
CA ILE A 121 14.14 6.76 -25.53
C ILE A 121 15.43 6.04 -25.12
N VAL A 122 15.49 4.75 -25.43
CA VAL A 122 16.72 3.94 -25.47
C VAL A 122 16.71 3.21 -26.80
#